data_AF-A0A5S3VUT6-F1
#
_entry.id   AF-A0A5S3VUT6-F1
#
_cell.length_a   1.000
_cell.length_b   1.000
_cell.length_c   1.000
_cell.angle_alpha   90.00
_cell.angle_beta   90.00
_cell.angle_gamma   90.00
#
_symmetry.space_group_name_H-M   'P 1'
#
loop_
_entity.id
_entity.type
_entity.pdbx_description
1 polymer ?
#
loop_
_entity_poly.entity_id
_entity_poly.type
_entity_poly.pdbx_seq_one_letter_code
_entity_poly.pdbx_strand_id
1 'polypeptide(L)'
;VVMLDEFHERRWDMDLLLALLRQAQSHKLIVTSATLNSQKLASYLDAPILESEGFIYPVEECFHASDPRTMPQKEQLDTRVFAACQYALEH
;
A
#
# COMPACT_ATOMS: atom_id res chain seq x y z
N VAL A 1 -6.45 -5.85 -22.61
CA VAL A 1 -5.55 -6.09 -21.45
C VAL A 1 -6.21 -5.41 -20.27
N VAL A 2 -6.28 -6.07 -19.12
CA VAL A 2 -6.80 -5.49 -17.87
C VAL A 2 -5.68 -5.53 -16.85
N MET A 3 -5.46 -4.42 -16.15
CA MET A 3 -4.50 -4.31 -15.06
C MET A 3 -5.24 -3.99 -13.78
N LEU A 4 -5.05 -4.82 -12.76
CA LEU A 4 -5.53 -4.57 -11.41
C LEU A 4 -4.36 -4.03 -10.59
N ASP A 5 -4.42 -2.75 -10.25
CA ASP A 5 -3.37 -2.08 -9.49
C ASP A 5 -3.62 -2.17 -7.98
N GLU A 6 -2.56 -2.12 -7.19
CA GLU A 6 -2.61 -2.08 -5.72
C GLU A 6 -3.46 -3.18 -5.08
N PHE A 7 -3.36 -4.41 -5.58
CA PHE A 7 -4.14 -5.55 -5.08
C PHE A 7 -3.85 -5.88 -3.60
N HIS A 8 -2.78 -5.31 -3.04
CA HIS A 8 -2.41 -5.43 -1.64
C HIS A 8 -3.38 -4.72 -0.68
N GLU A 9 -4.21 -3.78 -1.14
CA GLU A 9 -5.25 -3.12 -0.34
C GLU A 9 -6.41 -4.05 0.07
N ARG A 10 -6.55 -5.22 -0.57
CA ARG A 10 -7.57 -6.24 -0.25
C ARG A 10 -9.00 -5.68 -0.21
N ARG A 11 -9.34 -4.85 -1.18
CA ARG A 11 -10.71 -4.34 -1.32
C ARG A 11 -11.63 -5.41 -1.93
N TRP A 12 -12.83 -5.55 -1.39
CA TRP A 12 -13.79 -6.59 -1.80
C TRP A 12 -14.19 -6.50 -3.28
N ASP A 13 -14.27 -5.28 -3.83
CA ASP A 13 -14.60 -5.01 -5.23
C ASP A 13 -13.50 -5.53 -6.16
N MET A 14 -12.24 -5.38 -5.76
CA MET A 14 -11.08 -5.87 -6.50
C MET A 14 -10.99 -7.40 -6.48
N ASP A 15 -11.27 -8.03 -5.32
CA ASP A 15 -11.33 -9.49 -5.22
C ASP A 15 -12.45 -10.07 -6.09
N LEU A 16 -13.64 -9.45 -6.09
CA LEU A 16 -14.75 -9.84 -6.95
C LEU A 16 -14.39 -9.67 -8.43
N LEU A 17 -13.82 -8.52 -8.79
CA LEU A 17 -13.39 -8.26 -10.16
C LEU A 17 -12.33 -9.27 -10.62
N LEU A 18 -11.34 -9.60 -9.77
CA LEU A 18 -10.35 -10.63 -10.07
C LEU A 18 -11.00 -11.99 -10.34
N ALA A 19 -11.98 -12.39 -9.52
CA ALA A 19 -12.70 -13.65 -9.70
C ALA A 19 -13.47 -13.68 -11.04
N LEU A 20 -14.18 -12.60 -11.37
CA LEU A 20 -14.92 -12.47 -12.63
C LEU A 20 -13.99 -12.49 -13.85
N LEU A 21 -12.89 -11.74 -13.80
CA LEU A 21 -11.90 -11.69 -14.87
C LEU A 21 -11.22 -13.06 -15.05
N ARG A 22 -10.84 -13.70 -13.94
CA ARG A 22 -10.26 -15.06 -13.99
C ARG A 22 -11.20 -16.06 -14.65
N GLN A 23 -12.51 -15.98 -14.38
CA GLN A 23 -13.50 -16.87 -14.99
C GLN A 23 -13.70 -16.58 -16.49
N ALA A 24 -13.67 -15.32 -16.92
CA ALA A 24 -13.94 -14.95 -18.30
C ALA A 24 -12.84 -15.39 -19.28
N GLN A 25 -11.57 -15.35 -18.87
CA GLN A 25 -10.37 -15.73 -19.66
C GLN A 25 -10.25 -15.11 -21.07
N SER A 26 -11.05 -14.09 -21.40
CA SER A 26 -11.08 -13.43 -22.72
C SER A 26 -10.07 -12.28 -22.85
N HIS A 27 -9.27 -12.04 -21.80
CA HIS A 27 -8.35 -10.92 -21.69
C HIS A 27 -6.98 -11.35 -21.15
N LYS A 28 -5.96 -10.56 -21.48
CA LYS A 28 -4.67 -10.60 -20.76
C LYS A 28 -4.82 -9.83 -19.45
N LEU A 29 -4.54 -10.50 -18.33
CA LEU A 29 -4.64 -9.96 -16.99
C LEU A 29 -3.25 -9.68 -16.41
N ILE A 30 -3.08 -8.50 -15.82
CA ILE A 30 -1.90 -8.11 -15.04
C ILE A 30 -2.40 -7.72 -13.65
N VAL A 31 -1.73 -8.18 -12.59
CA VAL A 31 -2.04 -7.79 -11.22
C VAL A 31 -0.77 -7.29 -10.56
N THR A 32 -0.81 -6.11 -9.95
CA THR A 32 0.33 -5.52 -9.22
C THR A 32 0.06 -5.55 -7.71
N SER A 33 1.13 -5.60 -6.92
CA SER A 33 1.08 -5.57 -5.45
C SER A 33 2.40 -5.06 -4.93
N ALA A 34 2.37 -4.15 -3.96
CA ALA A 34 3.55 -3.65 -3.25
C ALA A 34 4.07 -4.61 -2.17
N THR A 35 3.35 -5.70 -1.87
CA THR A 35 3.67 -6.60 -0.74
C THR A 35 4.22 -7.96 -1.17
N LEU A 36 5.07 -8.54 -0.31
CA LEU A 36 5.69 -9.87 -0.42
C LEU A 36 4.71 -11.06 -0.44
N ASN A 37 3.41 -10.84 -0.18
CA ASN A 37 2.40 -11.91 -0.21
C ASN A 37 1.91 -12.22 -1.63
N SER A 38 2.68 -11.80 -2.65
CA SER A 38 2.46 -12.04 -4.08
C SER A 38 2.43 -13.53 -4.44
N GLN A 39 3.11 -14.39 -3.68
CA GLN A 39 3.13 -15.85 -3.92
C GLN A 39 1.73 -16.48 -3.93
N LYS A 40 0.87 -16.14 -2.96
CA LYS A 40 -0.49 -16.71 -2.88
C LYS A 40 -1.34 -16.31 -4.08
N LEU A 41 -1.17 -15.06 -4.52
CA LEU A 41 -1.89 -14.52 -5.68
C LEU A 41 -1.41 -15.18 -6.97
N ALA A 42 -0.10 -15.35 -7.13
CA ALA A 42 0.50 -16.04 -8.26
C ALA A 42 0.05 -17.51 -8.35
N SER A 43 0.05 -18.24 -7.22
CA SER A 43 -0.51 -19.59 -7.15
C SER A 43 -2.00 -19.62 -7.47
N TYR A 44 -2.78 -18.64 -7.01
CA TYR A 44 -4.20 -18.56 -7.32
C TYR A 44 -4.43 -18.33 -8.82
N LEU A 45 -3.62 -17.50 -9.47
CA LEU A 45 -3.75 -17.16 -10.88
C LEU A 45 -3.03 -18.11 -11.83
N ASP A 46 -2.23 -19.04 -11.29
CA ASP A 46 -1.30 -19.88 -12.06
C ASP A 46 -0.44 -19.05 -13.03
N ALA A 47 0.11 -17.94 -12.50
CA ALA A 47 0.79 -16.92 -13.28
C ALA A 47 2.23 -16.69 -12.79
N PRO A 48 3.17 -16.35 -13.69
CA PRO A 48 4.52 -16.00 -13.29
C PRO A 48 4.53 -14.67 -12.51
N ILE A 49 5.48 -14.56 -11.57
CA ILE A 49 5.73 -13.33 -10.83
C ILE A 49 6.82 -12.54 -11.53
N LEU A 50 6.60 -11.24 -11.70
CA LEU A 50 7.62 -10.27 -12.07
C LEU A 50 7.87 -9.38 -10.86
N GLU A 51 9.11 -9.25 -10.45
CA GLU A 51 9.52 -8.40 -9.32
C GLU A 51 10.36 -7.24 -9.85
N SER A 52 10.14 -6.05 -9.27
CA SER A 52 11.00 -4.90 -9.46
C SER A 52 11.81 -4.70 -8.20
N GLU A 53 13.13 -4.70 -8.31
CA GLU A 53 13.98 -4.27 -7.21
C GLU A 53 13.77 -2.77 -6.98
N GLY A 54 13.70 -2.39 -5.70
CA GLY A 54 13.61 -1.00 -5.26
C GLY A 54 14.68 -0.73 -4.22
N PHE A 55 15.21 0.48 -4.21
CA PHE A 55 16.11 0.91 -3.14
C PHE A 55 15.28 1.37 -1.95
N ILE A 56 15.44 0.69 -0.83
CA ILE A 56 14.92 1.13 0.46
C ILE A 56 16.09 1.80 1.18
N TYR A 57 15.99 3.10 1.38
CA TYR A 57 16.92 3.84 2.21
C TYR A 57 16.45 3.74 3.67
N PRO A 58 17.37 3.69 4.65
CA PRO A 58 16.98 3.73 6.05
C PRO A 58 16.22 5.03 6.32
N VAL A 59 15.06 4.92 6.96
CA VAL A 59 14.23 6.04 7.39
C VAL A 59 14.19 6.02 8.92
N GLU A 60 14.36 7.19 9.54
CA GLU A 60 14.14 7.36 10.97
C GLU A 60 12.67 7.73 11.22
N GLU A 61 12.05 7.07 12.19
CA GLU A 61 10.68 7.37 12.62
C GLU A 61 10.69 8.05 13.99
N CYS A 62 10.15 9.26 14.07
CA CYS A 62 9.99 10.00 15.31
C CYS A 62 8.51 10.28 15.59
N PHE A 63 8.09 10.08 16.85
CA PHE A 63 6.71 10.34 17.28
C PHE A 63 6.66 11.59 18.16
N HIS A 64 5.92 12.62 17.72
CA HIS A 64 5.78 13.87 18.44
C HIS A 64 4.39 13.98 19.10
N ALA A 65 4.37 14.01 20.42
CA ALA A 65 3.20 14.31 21.23
C ALA A 65 3.55 15.32 22.32
N SER A 66 2.65 16.26 22.60
CA SER A 66 2.82 17.22 23.70
C SER A 66 2.68 16.55 25.07
N ASP A 67 1.83 15.53 25.17
CA ASP A 67 1.69 14.64 26.34
C ASP A 67 1.57 13.20 25.83
N PRO A 68 2.34 12.23 26.38
CA PRO A 68 2.29 10.83 25.96
C PRO A 68 0.92 10.15 26.17
N ARG A 69 0.02 10.74 26.96
CA ARG A 69 -1.35 10.27 27.17
C ARG A 69 -2.35 10.87 26.19
N THR A 70 -1.93 11.83 25.35
CA THR A 70 -2.81 12.45 24.37
C THR A 70 -3.21 11.43 23.31
N MET A 71 -4.52 11.19 23.20
CA MET A 71 -5.07 10.37 22.12
C MET A 71 -4.94 11.11 20.78
N PRO A 72 -4.79 10.40 19.65
CA PRO A 72 -4.87 11.00 18.32
C PRO A 72 -6.21 11.70 18.12
N GLN A 73 -6.16 12.97 17.73
CA GLN A 73 -7.34 13.78 17.42
C GLN A 73 -7.12 14.56 16.12
N LYS A 74 -8.22 15.02 15.49
CA LYS A 74 -8.19 15.69 14.18
C LYS A 74 -8.10 17.22 14.29
N GLU A 75 -8.26 17.75 15.49
CA GLU A 75 -8.20 19.18 15.78
C GLU A 75 -6.81 19.72 15.43
N GLN A 76 -6.78 20.83 14.67
CA GLN A 76 -5.56 21.55 14.28
C GLN A 76 -4.49 20.64 13.64
N LEU A 77 -4.93 19.62 12.90
CA LEU A 77 -4.05 18.64 12.27
C LEU A 77 -3.04 19.31 11.34
N ASP A 78 -3.47 20.31 10.57
CA ASP A 78 -2.64 21.12 9.70
C ASP A 78 -1.49 21.80 10.45
N THR A 79 -1.77 22.49 11.56
CA THR A 79 -0.74 23.14 12.39
C THR A 79 0.24 22.12 12.98
N ARG A 80 -0.27 20.98 13.44
CA ARG A 80 0.55 19.91 14.03
C ARG A 80 1.44 19.22 12.99
N VAL A 81 0.92 19.00 11.79
CA VAL A 81 1.71 18.48 10.66
C VAL A 81 2.80 19.48 10.27
N PHE A 82 2.48 20.78 10.18
CA PHE A 82 3.48 21.81 9.89
C PHE A 82 4.61 21.82 10.92
N ALA A 83 4.28 21.79 12.22
CA ALA A 83 5.29 21.75 13.29
C ALA A 83 6.17 20.49 13.24
N ALA A 84 5.59 19.32 12.94
CA ALA A 84 6.33 18.08 12.77
C ALA A 84 7.28 18.14 11.55
N CYS A 85 6.82 18.71 10.43
CA CYS A 85 7.67 18.91 9.25
C CYS A 85 8.81 19.90 9.51
N GLN A 86 8.56 21.00 10.25
CA GLN A 86 9.63 21.92 10.65
C GLN A 86 10.68 21.22 11.51
N TYR A 87 10.24 20.47 12.53
CA TYR A 87 11.14 19.71 13.39
C TYR A 87 12.06 18.76 12.60
N ALA A 88 11.48 18.02 11.65
CA ALA A 88 12.19 17.05 10.80
C ALA A 88 13.08 17.68 9.72
N LEU A 89 12.98 18.99 9.46
CA LEU A 89 13.91 19.70 8.58
C LEU A 89 15.10 20.27 9.35
N GLU A 90 14.94 20.51 10.65
CA GLU A 90 15.95 21.08 11.52
C GLU A 90 16.84 20.01 12.20
N HIS A 91 16.42 18.74 12.16
CA HIS A 91 17.08 17.57 12.76
C HIS A 91 17.14 16.44 11.74
#